data_AF-A0A814TL78-F1
#
_entry.id   AF-A0A814TL78-F1
#
_cell.length_a   1.000
_cell.length_b   1.000
_cell.length_c   1.000
_cell.angle_alpha   90.00
_cell.angle_beta   90.00
_cell.angle_gamma   90.00
#
_symmetry.space_group_name_H-M   'P 1'
#
loop_
_entity.id
_entity.type
_entity.pdbx_description
1 polymer ?
#
loop_
_entity_poly.entity_id
_entity_poly.type
_entity_poly.pdbx_seq_one_letter_code
_entity_poly.pdbx_strand_id
1 'polypeptide(L)'
;MLNPIEIAWVFVKNYIRDQNTSFKLNHVRELTSSWLAACDELTSVGFFKEVKKYEATFKKADHYVESIESTLIETDDDEESDPDLDGDDNSKNSDYE
;
A
#
# COMPACT_ATOMS: atom_id res chain seq x y z
N MET A 1 5.23 8.76 0.25
CA MET A 1 3.94 9.41 0.54
C MET A 1 3.83 10.60 -0.39
N LEU A 2 2.93 10.56 -1.38
CA LEU A 2 2.70 11.72 -2.24
C LEU A 2 1.96 12.79 -1.44
N ASN A 3 2.66 13.83 -1.02
CA ASN A 3 2.02 15.00 -0.44
C ASN A 3 1.53 15.94 -1.56
N PRO A 4 0.63 16.90 -1.27
CA PRO A 4 0.09 17.79 -2.30
C PRO A 4 1.17 18.62 -3.03
N ILE A 5 2.29 18.93 -2.36
CA ILE A 5 3.42 19.66 -2.95
C ILE A 5 4.14 18.80 -4.00
N GLU A 6 4.32 17.51 -3.73
CA GLU A 6 4.92 16.58 -4.70
C GLU A 6 4.04 16.42 -5.94
N ILE A 7 2.72 16.39 -5.78
CA ILE A 7 1.77 16.41 -6.91
C ILE A 7 1.94 17.70 -7.72
N ALA A 8 1.90 18.86 -7.07
CA ALA A 8 2.13 20.14 -7.73
C ALA A 8 3.47 20.16 -8.50
N TRP A 9 4.52 19.59 -7.91
CA TRP A 9 5.84 19.49 -8.54
C TRP A 9 5.84 18.60 -9.79
N VAL A 10 5.06 17.52 -9.82
CA VAL A 10 4.87 16.71 -11.03
C VAL A 10 4.22 17.54 -12.15
N PHE A 11 3.19 18.33 -11.83
CA PHE A 11 2.54 19.20 -12.82
C PHE A 11 3.48 20.28 -13.37
N VAL A 12 4.24 20.96 -12.50
CA VAL A 12 5.25 21.95 -12.90
C VAL A 12 6.28 21.32 -13.84
N LYS A 13 6.83 20.16 -13.47
CA LYS A 13 7.83 19.47 -14.29
C LYS A 13 7.28 19.08 -15.66
N ASN A 14 6.04 18.58 -15.72
CA ASN A 14 5.40 18.23 -16.99
C ASN A 14 5.20 19.47 -17.86
N TYR A 15 4.68 20.56 -17.29
CA TYR A 15 4.51 21.82 -18.00
C TYR A 15 5.84 22.34 -18.58
N ILE A 16 6.90 22.38 -17.77
CA ILE A 16 8.23 22.81 -18.21
C ILE A 16 8.75 21.87 -19.29
N ARG A 17 8.62 20.56 -19.13
CA ARG A 17 9.08 19.58 -20.13
C ARG A 17 8.41 19.80 -21.48
N ASP A 18 7.11 20.07 -21.48
CA ASP A 18 6.33 20.19 -22.70
C ASP A 18 6.54 21.54 -23.41
N GLN A 19 6.89 22.60 -22.66
CA GLN A 19 7.07 23.96 -23.18
C GLN A 19 8.52 24.39 -23.38
N ASN A 20 9.48 23.74 -22.70
CA ASN A 20 10.88 24.14 -22.77
C ASN A 20 11.57 23.61 -24.03
N THR A 21 11.39 24.32 -25.14
CA THR A 21 12.05 24.02 -26.42
C THR A 21 13.48 24.55 -26.50
N SER A 22 13.86 25.50 -25.63
CA SER A 22 15.17 26.16 -25.69
C SER A 22 16.25 25.46 -24.84
N PHE A 23 15.85 24.57 -23.93
CA PHE A 23 16.73 23.87 -22.98
C PHE A 23 17.64 24.79 -22.14
N LYS A 24 17.30 26.08 -22.02
CA LYS A 24 18.05 27.07 -21.25
C LYS A 24 17.46 27.22 -19.84
N LEU A 25 18.33 27.35 -18.84
CA LEU A 25 17.92 27.50 -17.44
C LEU A 25 17.06 28.75 -17.19
N ASN A 26 17.35 29.85 -17.88
CA ASN A 26 16.54 31.07 -17.76
C ASN A 26 15.10 30.84 -18.23
N HIS A 27 14.91 30.09 -19.32
CA HIS A 27 13.59 29.76 -19.84
C HIS A 27 12.83 28.83 -18.89
N VAL A 28 13.52 27.88 -18.24
CA VAL A 28 12.93 27.06 -17.17
C VAL A 28 12.43 27.93 -16.02
N ARG A 29 13.20 28.94 -15.61
CA ARG A 29 12.79 29.88 -14.56
C ARG A 29 11.54 30.65 -14.95
N GLU A 30 11.50 31.20 -16.16
CA GLU A 30 10.34 31.93 -16.69
C GLU A 30 9.09 31.06 -16.74
N LEU A 31 9.21 29.82 -17.27
CA LEU A 31 8.10 28.86 -17.32
C LEU A 31 7.61 28.48 -15.92
N THR A 32 8.52 28.29 -14.96
CA THR A 32 8.16 28.02 -13.57
C THR A 32 7.37 29.18 -12.96
N SER A 33 7.84 30.41 -13.14
CA SER A 33 7.15 31.61 -12.63
C SER A 33 5.79 31.81 -13.27
N SER A 34 5.67 31.57 -14.58
CA SER A 34 4.41 31.64 -15.33
C SER A 34 3.40 30.61 -14.82
N TRP A 35 3.84 29.36 -14.67
CA TRP A 35 2.98 28.30 -14.14
C TRP A 35 2.50 28.60 -12.72
N LEU A 36 3.40 29.10 -11.85
CA LEU A 36 3.05 29.43 -10.47
C LEU A 36 2.04 30.58 -10.41
N ALA A 37 2.18 31.58 -11.27
CA ALA A 37 1.22 32.69 -11.37
C ALA A 37 -0.16 32.24 -11.89
N ALA A 38 -0.20 31.19 -12.72
CA ALA A 38 -1.43 30.60 -13.23
C ALA A 38 -2.07 29.57 -12.27
N CYS A 39 -1.32 29.13 -11.24
CA CYS A 39 -1.81 28.16 -10.27
C CYS A 39 -2.79 28.81 -9.30
N ASP A 40 -4.08 28.56 -9.52
CA ASP A 40 -5.17 29.10 -8.71
C ASP A 40 -5.57 28.19 -7.54
N GLU A 41 -6.51 28.67 -6.73
CA GLU A 41 -7.05 27.92 -5.59
C GLU A 41 -7.69 26.60 -6.04
N LEU A 42 -8.40 26.60 -7.17
CA LEU A 42 -9.08 25.41 -7.69
C LEU A 42 -8.09 24.31 -8.07
N THR A 43 -7.00 24.67 -8.73
CA THR A 43 -5.88 23.78 -9.06
C THR A 43 -5.27 23.20 -7.80
N SER A 44 -5.04 24.04 -6.79
CA SER A 44 -4.49 23.64 -5.50
C SER A 44 -5.38 22.62 -4.79
N VAL A 45 -6.70 22.86 -4.75
CA VAL A 45 -7.69 21.90 -4.22
C VAL A 45 -7.66 20.57 -4.96
N GLY A 46 -7.38 20.59 -6.27
CA GLY A 46 -7.16 19.41 -7.09
C GLY A 46 -6.03 18.51 -6.56
N PHE A 47 -4.92 19.09 -6.12
CA PHE A 47 -3.78 18.33 -5.57
C PHE A 47 -4.16 17.57 -4.30
N PHE A 48 -4.89 18.21 -3.38
CA PHE A 48 -5.39 17.52 -2.17
C PHE A 48 -6.37 16.40 -2.50
N LYS A 49 -7.21 16.58 -3.53
CA LYS A 49 -8.12 15.52 -3.99
C LYS A 49 -7.36 14.32 -4.54
N GLU A 50 -6.29 14.53 -5.31
CA GLU A 50 -5.46 13.43 -5.82
C GLU A 50 -4.75 12.67 -4.68
N VAL A 51 -4.20 13.37 -3.69
CA VAL A 51 -3.60 12.72 -2.52
C VAL A 51 -4.61 11.82 -1.81
N LYS A 52 -5.85 12.29 -1.60
CA LYS A 52 -6.93 11.47 -1.01
C LYS A 52 -7.26 10.22 -1.82
N LYS A 53 -7.17 10.28 -3.16
CA LYS A 53 -7.36 9.09 -4.01
C LYS A 53 -6.26 8.07 -3.79
N TYR A 54 -4.99 8.52 -3.75
CA TYR A 54 -3.88 7.62 -3.45
C TYR A 54 -4.01 7.00 -2.07
N GLU A 55 -4.36 7.79 -1.05
CA GLU A 55 -4.62 7.29 0.31
C GLU A 55 -5.71 6.23 0.32
N ALA A 56 -6.81 6.42 -0.42
CA ALA A 56 -7.86 5.42 -0.53
C ALA A 56 -7.36 4.12 -1.19
N THR A 57 -6.49 4.21 -2.19
CA THR A 57 -5.87 3.03 -2.81
C THR A 57 -4.98 2.28 -1.82
N PHE A 58 -4.16 3.00 -1.04
CA PHE A 58 -3.34 2.38 0.00
C PHE A 58 -4.20 1.69 1.06
N LYS A 59 -5.26 2.34 1.55
CA LYS A 59 -6.20 1.72 2.50
C LYS A 59 -6.84 0.44 1.98
N LYS A 60 -7.17 0.39 0.69
CA LYS A 60 -7.72 -0.83 0.08
C LYS A 60 -6.69 -1.95 0.00
N ALA A 61 -5.44 -1.62 -0.33
CA ALA A 61 -4.36 -2.59 -0.35
C ALA A 61 -4.06 -3.13 1.06
N ASP A 62 -4.06 -2.25 2.06
CA ASP A 62 -3.88 -2.59 3.47
C ASP A 62 -4.95 -3.58 3.95
N HIS A 63 -6.23 -3.26 3.72
CA HIS A 63 -7.34 -4.16 4.03
C HIS A 63 -7.24 -5.52 3.31
N TYR A 64 -6.69 -5.55 2.10
CA TYR A 64 -6.49 -6.82 1.38
C TYR A 64 -5.42 -7.68 2.05
N VAL A 65 -4.34 -7.08 2.54
CA VAL A 65 -3.30 -7.77 3.31
C VAL A 65 -3.87 -8.29 4.62
N GLU A 66 -4.57 -7.46 5.40
CA GLU A 66 -5.24 -7.88 6.65
C GLU A 66 -6.19 -9.06 6.43
N SER A 67 -6.95 -9.05 5.33
CA SER A 67 -7.85 -10.16 4.98
C SER A 67 -7.10 -11.46 4.70
N ILE A 68 -5.96 -11.40 4.02
CA ILE A 68 -5.13 -12.59 3.75
C ILE A 68 -4.52 -13.11 5.06
N GLU A 69 -4.00 -12.22 5.89
CA GLU A 69 -3.42 -12.59 7.19
C GLU A 69 -4.46 -13.28 8.07
N SER A 70 -5.69 -12.75 8.16
CA SER A 70 -6.78 -13.41 8.90
C SER A 70 -7.12 -14.79 8.34
N THR A 71 -7.16 -14.93 7.01
CA THR A 71 -7.47 -16.22 6.37
C THR A 71 -6.40 -17.26 6.64
N LEU A 72 -5.11 -16.87 6.61
CA LEU A 72 -4.00 -17.78 6.87
C LEU A 72 -4.02 -18.28 8.33
N ILE A 73 -4.32 -17.40 9.28
CA ILE A 73 -4.45 -17.75 10.70
C ILE A 73 -5.62 -18.73 10.91
N GLU A 74 -6.76 -18.50 10.26
CA GLU A 74 -7.93 -19.39 10.36
C GLU A 74 -7.67 -20.80 9.80
N THR A 75 -6.78 -20.95 8.82
CA THR A 75 -6.40 -22.27 8.27
C THR A 75 -5.37 -23.04 9.10
N ASP A 76 -4.60 -22.39 9.97
CA ASP A 76 -3.59 -23.06 10.82
C ASP A 76 -4.19 -23.60 12.14
N ASP A 77 -5.42 -23.20 12.51
CA ASP A 77 -6.14 -23.68 13.71
C ASP A 77 -6.92 -25.00 13.48
N ASP A 78 -6.90 -25.56 12.26
CA ASP A 78 -7.56 -26.82 11.90
C ASP A 78 -6.58 -28.03 11.82
N GLU A 79 -5.42 -27.98 12.50
CA GLU A 79 -4.62 -29.19 12.77
C GLU A 79 -5.20 -29.97 13.96
N GLU A 80 -6.12 -30.88 13.63
CA GLU A 80 -6.37 -32.21 14.23
C GLU A 80 -5.94 -32.38 15.71
N SER A 81 -6.91 -32.21 16.62
CA SER A 81 -6.81 -32.78 17.97
C SER A 81 -6.79 -34.31 17.86
N ASP A 82 -5.60 -34.89 17.87
CA ASP A 82 -5.38 -36.34 18.00
C ASP A 82 -6.00 -36.81 19.32
N PRO A 83 -7.08 -37.61 19.33
CA PRO A 83 -7.66 -38.11 20.56
C PRO A 83 -6.76 -39.24 21.08
N ASP A 84 -6.07 -38.99 22.20
CA ASP A 84 -5.34 -39.98 22.99
C ASP A 84 -6.17 -41.27 23.15
N LEU A 85 -5.82 -42.31 22.38
CA LEU A 85 -6.33 -43.65 22.56
C LEU A 85 -5.50 -44.34 23.66
N ASP A 86 -5.82 -44.02 24.91
CA ASP A 86 -5.46 -44.84 26.08
C ASP A 86 -6.22 -46.18 25.98
N GLY A 87 -5.62 -47.12 25.24
CA GLY A 87 -6.05 -48.51 25.11
C GLY A 87 -5.32 -49.41 26.09
N ASP A 88 -5.91 -49.58 27.27
CA ASP A 88 -5.61 -50.60 28.28
C ASP A 88 -5.55 -52.02 27.65
N ASP A 89 -4.35 -52.61 27.54
CA ASP A 89 -4.18 -54.04 27.23
C ASP A 89 -3.62 -54.81 28.43
N ASN A 90 -4.56 -55.25 29.25
CA ASN A 90 -4.38 -56.19 30.33
C ASN A 90 -4.11 -57.60 29.78
N SER A 91 -2.84 -57.99 29.63
CA SER A 91 -2.47 -59.40 29.40
C SER A 91 -1.59 -59.95 30.52
N LYS A 92 -2.27 -60.55 31.50
CA LYS A 92 -1.70 -61.53 32.43
C LYS A 92 -1.24 -62.74 31.61
N ASN A 93 0.03 -63.14 31.74
CA ASN A 93 0.31 -64.57 31.93
C ASN A 93 1.61 -64.78 32.74
N SER A 94 1.41 -65.32 33.94
CA SER A 94 2.41 -66.01 34.73
C SER A 94 2.75 -67.33 34.06
N ASP A 95 4.03 -67.69 33.99
CA ASP A 95 4.47 -69.06 34.25
C ASP A 95 5.98 -69.05 34.52
N TYR A 96 6.33 -69.35 35.78
CA TYR A 96 7.65 -69.80 36.18
C TYR A 96 7.54 -71.32 36.40
N GLU A 97 8.26 -72.10 35.59
CA GLU A 97 8.74 -73.45 35.93
C GLU A 97 10.24 -73.51 35.67
#